data_AF-A0A227IXV6-F1
#
_entry.id   AF-A0A227IXV6-F1
#
_cell.length_a   1.000
_cell.length_b   1.000
_cell.length_c   1.000
_cell.angle_alpha   90.00
_cell.angle_beta   90.00
_cell.angle_gamma   90.00
#
_symmetry.space_group_name_H-M   'P 1'
#
loop_
_entity.id
_entity.type
_entity.pdbx_description
1 polymer ?
#
loop_
_entity_poly.entity_id
_entity_poly.type
_entity_poly.pdbx_seq_one_letter_code
_entity_poly.pdbx_strand_id
1 'polypeptide(L)'
;RYRTNLGKLQTAIGMKPNARPTAYSFRHTFIDELKIANTPEHIVAEIVGHAHPNITFGRYGKQANIQQLNEAVNKFPSVEVK
;
A
#
# COMPACT_ATOMS: atom_id res chain seq x y z
N ARG A 1 2.08 8.62 -25.65
CA ARG A 1 1.90 10.05 -25.27
C ARG A 1 2.04 10.26 -23.75
N TYR A 2 1.24 9.59 -22.90
CA TYR A 2 1.28 9.79 -21.43
C TYR A 2 2.64 9.45 -20.78
N ARG A 3 3.21 8.27 -21.09
CA ARG A 3 4.49 7.81 -20.51
C ARG A 3 5.62 8.81 -20.77
N THR A 4 5.67 9.34 -21.98
CA THR A 4 6.66 10.33 -22.40
C THR A 4 6.49 11.65 -21.64
N ASN A 5 5.26 12.12 -21.46
CA ASN A 5 4.98 13.33 -20.70
C ASN A 5 5.34 13.18 -19.22
N LEU A 6 4.99 12.04 -18.60
CA LEU A 6 5.39 11.72 -17.24
C LEU A 6 6.92 11.68 -17.10
N GLY A 7 7.61 11.04 -18.05
CA GLY A 7 9.08 11.02 -18.06
C GLY A 7 9.70 12.41 -18.19
N LYS A 8 9.13 13.30 -19.02
CA LYS A 8 9.57 14.70 -19.13
C LYS A 8 9.39 15.45 -17.83
N LEU A 9 8.22 15.32 -17.19
CA LEU A 9 7.95 15.93 -15.89
C LEU A 9 8.92 15.44 -14.82
N GLN A 10 9.14 14.12 -14.73
CA GLN A 10 10.07 13.50 -13.79
C GLN A 10 11.50 14.03 -13.98
N THR A 11 11.94 14.20 -15.23
CA THR A 11 13.22 14.84 -15.52
C THR A 11 13.25 16.30 -15.08
N ALA A 12 12.17 17.05 -15.31
CA ALA A 12 12.08 18.46 -14.91
C ALA A 12 12.14 18.66 -13.39
N ILE A 13 11.61 17.73 -12.60
CA ILE A 13 11.69 17.76 -11.12
C ILE A 13 12.95 17.07 -10.57
N GLY A 14 13.95 16.76 -11.42
CA GLY A 14 15.25 16.25 -10.99
C GLY A 14 15.31 14.75 -10.68
N MET A 15 14.31 13.95 -11.05
CA MET A 15 14.36 12.50 -10.85
C MET A 15 15.36 11.85 -11.82
N LYS A 16 16.25 11.02 -11.27
CA LYS A 16 17.27 10.30 -12.05
C LYS A 16 16.62 9.26 -12.99
N PRO A 17 17.06 9.20 -14.27
CA PRO A 17 16.72 8.09 -15.15
C PRO A 17 17.06 6.74 -14.50
N ASN A 18 16.29 5.69 -14.80
CA ASN A 18 16.41 4.34 -14.23
C ASN A 18 16.13 4.18 -12.72
N ALA A 19 15.98 5.28 -11.97
CA ALA A 19 15.56 5.27 -10.56
C ALA A 19 14.20 5.95 -10.32
N ARG A 20 13.55 6.45 -11.39
CA ARG A 20 12.26 7.14 -11.30
C ARG A 20 11.08 6.17 -11.30
N PRO A 21 10.04 6.44 -10.50
CA PRO A 21 8.82 5.63 -10.49
C PRO A 21 8.13 5.65 -11.85
N THR A 22 7.24 4.70 -12.08
CA THR A 22 6.38 4.68 -13.27
C THR A 22 4.96 5.10 -12.89
N ALA A 23 4.04 5.23 -13.84
CA ALA A 23 2.64 5.47 -13.48
C ALA A 23 2.04 4.34 -12.63
N TYR A 24 2.56 3.11 -12.75
CA TYR A 24 2.14 2.01 -11.89
C TYR A 24 2.48 2.27 -10.41
N SER A 25 3.50 3.08 -10.11
CA SER A 25 3.85 3.47 -8.75
C SER A 25 2.75 4.27 -8.05
N PHE A 26 1.89 5.01 -8.79
CA PHE A 26 0.73 5.68 -8.18
C PHE A 26 -0.29 4.67 -7.65
N ARG A 27 -0.46 3.53 -8.33
CA ARG A 27 -1.31 2.44 -7.85
C ARG A 27 -0.76 1.84 -6.54
N HIS A 28 0.56 1.76 -6.39
CA HIS A 28 1.17 1.34 -5.12
C HIS A 28 0.88 2.32 -4.01
N THR A 29 1.16 3.61 -4.23
CA THR A 29 0.84 4.65 -3.24
C THR A 29 -0.63 4.60 -2.86
N PHE A 30 -1.55 4.51 -3.82
CA PHE A 30 -2.98 4.41 -3.55
C PHE A 30 -3.34 3.21 -2.66
N ILE A 31 -2.80 2.01 -2.97
CA ILE A 31 -3.03 0.80 -2.16
C ILE A 31 -2.43 0.95 -0.76
N ASP A 32 -1.22 1.50 -0.64
CA ASP A 32 -0.52 1.69 0.63
C ASP A 32 -1.26 2.67 1.54
N GLU A 33 -1.79 3.79 1.01
CA GLU A 33 -2.60 4.74 1.77
C GLU A 33 -3.87 4.09 2.32
N LEU A 34 -4.57 3.28 1.50
CA LEU A 34 -5.77 2.55 1.96
C LEU A 34 -5.42 1.50 3.02
N LYS A 35 -4.27 0.84 2.89
CA LYS A 35 -3.76 -0.10 3.90
C LYS A 35 -3.47 0.61 5.22
N ILE A 36 -2.79 1.76 5.18
CA ILE A 36 -2.49 2.58 6.36
C ILE A 36 -3.79 3.05 7.04
N ALA A 37 -4.80 3.41 6.25
CA ALA A 37 -6.14 3.76 6.70
C ALA A 37 -6.97 2.56 7.21
N ASN A 38 -6.38 1.36 7.34
CA ASN A 38 -7.05 0.12 7.78
C ASN A 38 -8.26 -0.28 6.91
N THR A 39 -8.24 0.04 5.62
CA THR A 39 -9.29 -0.40 4.69
C THR A 39 -9.18 -1.92 4.49
N PRO A 40 -10.28 -2.68 4.57
CA PRO A 40 -10.25 -4.12 4.35
C PRO A 40 -9.68 -4.51 2.98
N GLU A 41 -8.79 -5.51 2.96
CA GLU A 41 -8.06 -5.90 1.74
C GLU A 41 -8.98 -6.27 0.57
N HIS A 42 -10.09 -6.96 0.84
CA HIS A 42 -11.05 -7.36 -0.19
C HIS A 42 -11.71 -6.15 -0.88
N ILE A 43 -12.01 -5.09 -0.13
CA ILE A 43 -12.54 -3.83 -0.69
C ILE A 43 -11.48 -3.16 -1.56
N VAL A 44 -10.24 -3.07 -1.06
CA VAL A 44 -9.12 -2.50 -1.85
C VAL A 44 -8.89 -3.32 -3.12
N ALA A 45 -8.94 -4.65 -3.03
CA ALA A 45 -8.76 -5.56 -4.15
C ALA A 45 -9.82 -5.34 -5.24
N GLU A 46 -11.08 -5.15 -4.85
CA GLU A 46 -12.18 -4.84 -5.76
C GLU A 46 -11.97 -3.48 -6.45
N ILE A 47 -11.63 -2.43 -5.69
CA ILE A 47 -11.36 -1.08 -6.22
C ILE A 47 -10.26 -1.10 -7.28
N VAL A 48 -9.19 -1.87 -7.03
CA VAL A 48 -8.06 -1.92 -7.96
C VAL A 48 -8.20 -3.01 -9.03
N GLY A 49 -9.19 -3.90 -8.94
CA GLY A 49 -9.43 -4.98 -9.89
C GLY A 49 -8.47 -6.17 -9.76
N HIS A 50 -8.06 -6.52 -8.53
CA HIS A 50 -7.31 -7.75 -8.28
C HIS A 50 -8.25 -8.95 -8.16
N ALA A 51 -8.10 -9.92 -9.05
CA ALA A 51 -8.90 -11.15 -9.04
C ALA A 51 -8.49 -12.14 -7.93
N HIS A 52 -7.30 -11.99 -7.33
CA HIS A 52 -6.78 -12.89 -6.30
C HIS A 52 -6.46 -12.09 -5.02
N PRO A 53 -6.93 -12.53 -3.84
CA PRO A 53 -6.81 -11.78 -2.60
C PRO A 53 -5.36 -11.51 -2.18
N ASN A 54 -4.43 -12.45 -2.43
CA ASN A 54 -3.05 -12.37 -1.94
C ASN A 54 -2.13 -11.40 -2.71
N ILE A 55 -2.64 -10.64 -3.69
CA ILE A 55 -1.84 -9.69 -4.48
C ILE A 55 -1.90 -8.27 -3.91
N THR A 56 -2.92 -7.96 -3.11
CA THR A 56 -3.25 -6.59 -2.70
C THR A 56 -2.39 -6.09 -1.55
N PHE A 57 -2.28 -6.82 -0.44
CA PHE A 57 -1.40 -6.49 0.67
C PHE A 57 -0.19 -7.43 0.78
N GLY A 58 -0.20 -8.57 0.08
CA GLY A 58 0.92 -9.53 0.06
C GLY A 58 2.13 -9.06 -0.76
N ARG A 59 1.92 -8.20 -1.77
CA ARG A 59 3.01 -7.56 -2.53
C ARG A 59 3.31 -6.13 -2.07
N TYR A 60 2.35 -5.51 -1.37
CA TYR A 60 2.37 -4.09 -1.04
C TYR A 60 2.16 -3.91 0.46
N GLY A 61 3.17 -3.32 1.08
CA GLY A 61 2.98 -2.65 2.34
C GLY A 61 4.22 -2.63 3.21
N LYS A 62 4.44 -1.43 3.75
CA LYS A 62 5.16 -1.22 4.99
C LYS A 62 4.56 -2.13 6.08
N GLN A 63 5.39 -2.60 7.02
CA GLN A 63 4.93 -3.33 8.20
C GLN A 63 3.84 -2.52 8.92
N ALA A 64 2.84 -3.20 9.48
CA ALA A 64 1.82 -2.56 10.32
C ALA A 64 2.51 -1.76 11.43
N ASN A 65 1.95 -0.59 11.78
CA ASN A 65 2.51 0.22 12.86
C ASN A 65 2.43 -0.57 14.17
N ILE A 66 3.48 -0.48 15.01
CA ILE A 66 3.55 -1.15 16.30
C ILE A 66 2.35 -0.81 17.21
N GLN A 67 1.80 0.40 17.08
CA GLN A 67 0.58 0.81 17.78
C GLN A 67 -0.63 -0.03 17.35
N GLN A 68 -0.81 -0.26 16.05
CA GLN A 68 -1.89 -1.09 15.51
C GLN A 68 -1.73 -2.55 15.93
N LEU A 69 -0.49 -3.05 15.97
CA LEU A 69 -0.20 -4.39 16.47
C LEU A 69 -0.55 -4.52 17.96
N ASN A 70 -0.21 -3.53 18.77
CA ASN A 70 -0.52 -3.49 20.20
C ASN A 70 -2.04 -3.48 20.44
N GLU A 71 -2.77 -2.61 19.74
CA GLU A 71 -4.24 -2.59 19.79
C GLU A 71 -4.85 -3.93 19.38
N ALA A 72 -4.35 -4.55 18.31
CA ALA A 72 -4.87 -5.82 17.83
C ALA A 72 -4.65 -6.97 18.83
N VAL A 73 -3.47 -7.04 19.46
CA VAL A 73 -3.18 -8.02 20.51
C VAL A 73 -4.08 -7.82 21.73
N ASN A 74 -4.30 -6.57 22.14
CA ASN A 74 -5.10 -6.23 23.32
C ASN A 74 -6.62 -6.31 23.09
N LYS A 75 -7.09 -6.63 21.88
CA LYS A 75 -8.50 -6.96 21.62
C LYS A 75 -8.91 -8.31 22.22
N PHE A 76 -7.97 -9.23 22.40
CA PHE A 76 -8.25 -10.49 23.07
C PHE A 76 -8.38 -10.24 24.58
N PRO A 77 -9.41 -10.77 25.25
CA PRO A 77 -9.55 -10.60 26.69
C PRO A 77 -8.35 -11.22 27.41
N SER A 78 -7.84 -10.51 28.41
CA SER A 78 -6.77 -11.00 29.28
C SER A 78 -7.20 -12.32 29.92
N VAL A 79 -6.50 -13.40 29.63
CA VAL A 79 -6.72 -14.67 30.32
C VAL A 79 -6.07 -14.55 31.70
N GLU A 80 -6.89 -14.46 32.76
CA GLU A 80 -6.39 -14.64 34.11
C GLU A 80 -5.94 -16.09 34.27
N VAL A 81 -4.63 -16.30 34.33
CA VAL A 81 -4.05 -17.59 34.67
C VAL A 81 -4.25 -17.79 36.18
N LYS A 82 -5.11 -18.74 36.54
CA LYS A 82 -5.31 -19.19 37.91
C LYS A 82 -4.10 -19.97 38.43
#